data_AF-A0A351UK28-F1
#
_entry.id   AF-A0A351UK28-F1
#
_cell.length_a   1.000
_cell.length_b   1.000
_cell.length_c   1.000
_cell.angle_alpha   90.00
_cell.angle_beta   90.00
_cell.angle_gamma   90.00
#
_symmetry.space_group_name_H-M   'P 1'
#
loop_
_entity.id
_entity.type
_entity.pdbx_description
1 polymer ?
#
loop_
_entity_poly.entity_id
_entity_poly.type
_entity_poly.pdbx_seq_one_letter_code
_entity_poly.pdbx_strand_id
1 'polypeptide(L)'
;MKTKLAVLVLALLTLGGSVYALERIVDKIDLPFVNDTAVIGAWVSVDFVSEPSDFTPGMKSFGDDLYLKGLTFLPGGKTAKPWWTWTKGVLMHSGDRTASAYLIKKIGGQTYLFLEWKSGDYTIRHMKPEYYVLKKK
;
A
#
# COMPACT_ATOMS: atom_id res chain seq x y z
N MET A 1 2.89 -56.87 50.32
CA MET A 1 1.57 -57.27 49.76
C MET A 1 0.60 -56.14 50.04
N LYS A 2 -0.07 -55.47 49.11
CA LYS A 2 -0.68 -55.95 47.86
C LYS A 2 -0.58 -54.85 46.76
N THR A 3 -0.24 -55.30 45.56
CA THR A 3 -0.36 -54.60 44.28
C THR A 3 -1.82 -54.32 43.93
N LYS A 4 -2.11 -53.17 43.29
CA LYS A 4 -3.06 -53.07 42.17
C LYS A 4 -2.58 -51.98 41.20
N LEU A 5 -2.34 -52.40 39.96
CA LEU A 5 -2.17 -51.56 38.78
C LEU A 5 -3.55 -51.46 38.10
N ALA A 6 -3.98 -50.27 37.69
CA ALA A 6 -4.93 -50.09 36.58
C ALA A 6 -4.80 -48.66 36.02
N VAL A 7 -4.60 -48.61 34.71
CA VAL A 7 -4.42 -47.43 33.86
C VAL A 7 -5.72 -46.67 33.70
N LEU A 8 -5.67 -45.33 33.66
CA LEU A 8 -6.69 -44.54 32.98
C LEU A 8 -6.01 -43.55 32.02
N VAL A 9 -6.27 -43.77 30.74
CA VAL A 9 -5.92 -42.91 29.62
C VAL A 9 -6.73 -41.62 29.73
N LEU A 10 -6.09 -40.46 29.67
CA LEU A 10 -6.77 -39.22 29.31
C LEU A 10 -6.22 -38.72 27.98
N ALA A 11 -6.97 -39.01 26.91
CA ALA A 11 -6.81 -38.34 25.64
C ALA A 11 -7.44 -36.94 25.76
N LEU A 12 -6.67 -35.90 25.42
CA LEU A 12 -7.21 -34.56 25.14
C LEU A 12 -6.89 -34.24 23.68
N LEU A 13 -7.83 -34.64 22.82
CA LEU A 13 -8.05 -34.03 21.52
C LEU A 13 -8.69 -32.66 21.76
N THR A 14 -7.98 -31.58 21.47
CA THR A 14 -8.63 -30.33 21.06
C THR A 14 -8.28 -30.08 19.60
N LEU A 15 -9.09 -30.67 18.72
CA LEU A 15 -9.37 -30.14 17.40
C LEU A 15 -9.99 -28.75 17.59
N GLY A 16 -9.31 -27.72 17.12
CA GLY A 16 -9.83 -26.36 17.19
C GLY A 16 -8.77 -25.28 17.04
N GLY A 17 -7.76 -25.51 16.21
CA GLY A 17 -6.92 -24.42 15.75
C GLY A 17 -7.73 -23.52 14.83
N SER A 18 -8.51 -22.58 15.39
CA SER A 18 -8.85 -21.38 14.63
C SER A 18 -7.56 -20.62 14.43
N VAL A 19 -6.91 -20.87 13.30
CA VAL A 19 -6.07 -19.85 12.68
C VAL A 19 -7.02 -18.69 12.45
N TYR A 20 -7.00 -17.68 13.33
CA TYR A 20 -7.67 -16.43 13.04
C TYR A 20 -7.05 -15.94 11.74
N ALA A 21 -7.75 -16.09 10.63
CA ALA A 21 -7.39 -15.43 9.39
C ALA A 21 -7.37 -13.94 9.75
N LEU A 22 -6.17 -13.34 9.75
CA LEU A 22 -6.02 -11.91 10.01
C LEU A 22 -6.95 -11.19 9.03
N GLU A 23 -7.87 -10.40 9.58
CA GLU A 23 -8.79 -9.64 8.75
C GLU A 23 -8.00 -8.68 7.85
N ARG A 24 -8.55 -8.41 6.67
CA ARG A 24 -7.92 -7.52 5.71
C ARG A 24 -7.79 -6.12 6.30
N ILE A 25 -6.62 -5.47 6.15
CA ILE A 25 -6.45 -4.06 6.51
C ILE A 25 -7.39 -3.20 5.66
N VAL A 26 -8.09 -2.28 6.31
CA VAL A 26 -8.98 -1.29 5.71
C VAL A 26 -8.62 0.08 6.27
N ASP A 27 -8.34 1.02 5.37
CA ASP A 27 -8.09 2.41 5.74
C ASP A 27 -9.38 3.23 5.78
N LYS A 28 -9.31 4.37 6.48
CA LYS A 28 -10.31 5.43 6.40
C LYS A 28 -10.16 6.18 5.07
N ILE A 29 -11.20 6.14 4.22
CA ILE A 29 -11.18 6.73 2.86
C ILE A 29 -12.23 7.84 2.64
N ASP A 30 -12.97 8.21 3.67
CA ASP A 30 -13.93 9.33 3.69
C ASP A 30 -13.25 10.61 4.18
N LEU A 31 -12.07 10.90 3.66
CA LEU A 31 -11.29 12.08 4.05
C LEU A 31 -11.88 13.35 3.41
N PRO A 32 -11.93 14.49 4.13
CA PRO A 32 -12.39 15.74 3.56
C PRO A 32 -11.45 16.18 2.44
N PHE A 33 -12.04 16.72 1.37
CA PHE A 33 -11.26 17.19 0.24
C PHE A 33 -10.50 18.48 0.57
N VAL A 34 -9.19 18.43 0.39
CA VAL A 34 -8.27 19.56 0.43
C VAL A 34 -7.51 19.56 -0.89
N ASN A 35 -7.55 20.68 -1.60
CA ASN A 35 -6.89 20.80 -2.88
C ASN A 35 -5.36 20.83 -2.72
N ASP A 36 -4.65 20.24 -3.69
CA ASP A 36 -3.20 20.27 -3.81
C ASP A 36 -2.83 20.56 -5.26
N THR A 37 -2.52 21.82 -5.57
CA THR A 37 -2.20 22.21 -6.94
C THR A 37 -0.91 21.57 -7.44
N ALA A 38 -0.01 21.12 -6.54
CA ALA A 38 1.24 20.50 -6.94
C ALA A 38 1.03 19.08 -7.51
N VAL A 39 0.02 18.35 -7.04
CA VAL A 39 -0.27 16.98 -7.48
C VAL A 39 -1.00 16.94 -8.83
N ILE A 40 -1.76 17.98 -9.17
CA ILE A 40 -2.56 18.03 -10.40
C ILE A 40 -1.66 17.90 -11.64
N GLY A 41 -2.10 17.06 -12.58
CA GLY A 41 -1.41 16.77 -13.84
C GLY A 41 -1.11 15.29 -14.01
N ALA A 42 -0.38 14.98 -15.08
CA ALA A 42 0.01 13.63 -15.44
C ALA A 42 1.40 13.28 -14.89
N TRP A 43 1.52 12.04 -14.40
CA TRP A 43 2.73 11.48 -13.82
C TRP A 43 3.03 10.13 -14.48
N VAL A 44 4.32 9.83 -14.66
CA VAL A 44 4.80 8.57 -15.22
C VAL A 44 5.65 7.86 -14.18
N SER A 45 5.43 6.56 -13.99
CA SER A 45 6.25 5.79 -13.04
C SER A 45 7.66 5.59 -13.62
N VAL A 46 8.67 5.82 -12.78
CA VAL A 46 10.09 5.72 -13.15
C VAL A 46 10.86 4.74 -12.28
N ASP A 47 10.37 4.43 -11.07
CA ASP A 47 11.00 3.47 -10.18
C ASP A 47 10.02 2.91 -9.14
N PHE A 48 10.47 1.91 -8.39
CA PHE A 48 9.81 1.36 -7.21
C PHE A 48 10.85 1.10 -6.12
N VAL A 49 10.66 1.71 -4.94
CA VAL A 49 11.67 1.75 -3.88
C VAL A 49 11.06 1.47 -2.51
N SER A 50 11.80 0.83 -1.62
CA SER A 50 11.32 0.52 -0.27
C SER A 50 11.11 1.79 0.57
N GLU A 51 12.01 2.78 0.47
CA GLU A 51 11.83 4.10 1.08
C GLU A 51 12.10 5.25 0.09
N PRO A 52 11.49 6.44 0.28
CA PRO A 52 11.73 7.60 -0.57
C PRO A 52 13.19 8.09 -0.59
N SER A 53 14.01 7.70 0.39
CA SER A 53 15.45 8.00 0.46
C SER A 53 16.29 7.15 -0.48
N ASP A 54 15.77 5.98 -0.90
CA ASP A 54 16.53 5.01 -1.69
C ASP A 54 16.50 5.35 -3.19
N PHE A 55 15.66 6.31 -3.57
CA PHE A 55 15.54 6.75 -4.95
C PHE A 55 16.75 7.58 -5.39
N THR A 56 17.41 7.11 -6.45
CA THR A 56 18.50 7.81 -7.13
C THR A 56 18.05 8.19 -8.56
N PRO A 57 17.85 9.48 -8.87
CA PRO A 57 17.40 9.90 -10.19
C PRO A 57 18.28 9.38 -11.34
N GLY A 58 17.67 8.81 -12.37
CA GLY A 58 18.37 8.31 -13.56
C GLY A 58 18.93 6.90 -13.39
N MET A 59 18.88 6.32 -12.19
CA MET A 59 19.12 4.91 -11.93
C MET A 59 17.79 4.26 -11.59
N LYS A 60 17.46 3.16 -12.26
CA LYS A 60 16.25 2.39 -11.95
C LYS A 60 16.63 1.31 -10.95
N SER A 61 16.15 1.42 -9.71
CA SER A 61 16.36 0.43 -8.67
C SER A 61 15.58 -0.86 -8.94
N PHE A 62 14.37 -0.73 -9.48
CA PHE A 62 13.51 -1.88 -9.78
C PHE A 62 13.86 -2.55 -11.12
N GLY A 63 14.29 -3.81 -11.07
CA GLY A 63 14.77 -4.55 -12.24
C GLY A 63 13.68 -4.86 -13.28
N ASP A 64 12.43 -4.98 -12.86
CA ASP A 64 11.32 -5.47 -13.70
C ASP A 64 10.39 -4.35 -14.20
N ASP A 65 9.41 -4.75 -14.98
CA ASP A 65 8.36 -3.85 -15.45
C ASP A 65 7.46 -3.37 -14.31
N LEU A 66 7.35 -2.04 -14.18
CA LEU A 66 6.48 -1.39 -13.21
C LEU A 66 5.01 -1.69 -13.54
N TYR A 67 4.23 -2.20 -12.59
CA TYR A 67 2.80 -2.51 -12.80
C TYR A 67 1.99 -1.23 -12.99
N LEU A 68 2.14 -0.27 -12.07
CA LEU A 68 1.59 1.07 -12.25
C LEU A 68 2.45 1.83 -13.26
N LYS A 69 1.95 2.07 -14.47
CA LYS A 69 2.69 2.82 -15.50
C LYS A 69 2.62 4.35 -15.31
N GLY A 70 1.60 4.85 -14.64
CA GLY A 70 1.43 6.26 -14.36
C GLY A 70 0.07 6.58 -13.76
N LEU A 71 -0.11 7.85 -13.39
CA LEU A 71 -1.30 8.34 -12.71
C LEU A 71 -1.59 9.79 -13.15
N THR A 72 -2.86 10.16 -13.27
CA THR A 72 -3.26 11.53 -13.57
C THR A 72 -4.23 12.02 -12.50
N PHE A 73 -3.83 13.09 -11.80
CA PHE A 73 -4.64 13.78 -10.82
C PHE A 73 -5.38 14.92 -11.50
N LEU A 74 -6.71 14.90 -11.40
CA LEU A 74 -7.61 15.91 -11.94
C LEU A 74 -8.11 16.83 -10.82
N PRO A 75 -8.46 18.09 -11.11
CA PRO A 75 -9.05 19.00 -10.14
C PRO A 75 -10.27 18.41 -9.42
N GLY A 76 -10.49 18.85 -8.18
CA GLY A 76 -11.66 18.44 -7.38
C GLY A 76 -11.60 17.00 -6.86
N GLY A 77 -10.40 16.47 -6.61
CA GLY A 77 -10.20 15.18 -5.95
C GLY A 77 -10.46 13.96 -6.85
N LYS A 78 -10.45 14.15 -8.17
CA LYS A 78 -10.73 13.10 -9.16
C LYS A 78 -9.45 12.57 -9.80
N THR A 79 -9.51 11.37 -10.36
CA THR A 79 -8.49 10.84 -11.25
C THR A 79 -9.13 10.32 -12.54
N ALA A 80 -8.33 9.87 -13.51
CA ALA A 80 -8.84 9.21 -14.71
C ALA A 80 -9.53 7.86 -14.43
N LYS A 81 -9.34 7.29 -13.23
CA LYS A 81 -9.94 6.03 -12.81
C LYS A 81 -11.02 6.30 -11.75
N PRO A 82 -12.27 5.82 -11.93
CA PRO A 82 -13.36 6.15 -11.01
C PRO A 82 -13.21 5.54 -9.61
N TRP A 83 -12.39 4.50 -9.47
CA TRP A 83 -12.07 3.90 -8.17
C TRP A 83 -10.97 4.63 -7.39
N TRP A 84 -10.34 5.65 -7.99
CA TRP A 84 -9.35 6.49 -7.33
C TRP A 84 -9.84 7.93 -7.18
N THR A 85 -9.80 8.40 -5.94
CA THR A 85 -10.00 9.80 -5.56
C THR A 85 -8.79 10.29 -4.78
N TRP A 86 -8.66 11.59 -4.57
CA TRP A 86 -7.54 12.14 -3.81
C TRP A 86 -7.92 13.37 -3.01
N THR A 87 -7.16 13.58 -1.94
CA THR A 87 -7.09 14.82 -1.16
C THR A 87 -5.61 15.12 -0.92
N LYS A 88 -5.26 16.32 -0.45
CA LYS A 88 -3.86 16.69 -0.24
C LYS A 88 -3.11 15.65 0.59
N GLY A 89 -2.08 15.04 -0.01
CA GLY A 89 -1.22 14.03 0.59
C GLY A 89 -1.72 12.59 0.53
N VAL A 90 -2.91 12.31 -0.03
CA VAL A 90 -3.50 10.96 -0.03
C VAL A 90 -4.22 10.62 -1.34
N LEU A 91 -3.92 9.45 -1.90
CA LEU A 91 -4.69 8.79 -2.95
C LEU A 91 -5.54 7.68 -2.32
N MET A 92 -6.85 7.68 -2.55
CA MET A 92 -7.79 6.74 -1.96
C MET A 92 -8.36 5.78 -3.00
N HIS A 93 -8.31 4.48 -2.72
CA HIS A 93 -8.90 3.43 -3.56
C HIS A 93 -10.22 2.94 -2.96
N SER A 94 -11.33 3.10 -3.68
CA SER A 94 -12.67 2.73 -3.16
C SER A 94 -12.90 1.23 -3.07
N GLY A 95 -12.41 0.44 -4.04
CA GLY A 95 -12.48 -1.03 -4.02
C GLY A 95 -11.61 -1.66 -2.92
N ASP A 96 -10.30 -1.43 -2.97
CA ASP A 96 -9.36 -1.94 -1.97
C ASP A 96 -9.50 -1.27 -0.60
N ARG A 97 -10.24 -0.17 -0.49
CA ARG A 97 -10.40 0.60 0.76
C ARG A 97 -9.07 0.97 1.40
N THR A 98 -8.17 1.54 0.60
CA THR A 98 -6.85 2.00 1.02
C THR A 98 -6.71 3.51 0.85
N ALA A 99 -5.91 4.12 1.71
CA ALA A 99 -5.53 5.53 1.69
C ALA A 99 -4.00 5.60 1.62
N SER A 100 -3.47 5.65 0.40
CA SER A 100 -2.04 5.72 0.12
C SER A 100 -1.51 7.13 0.29
N ALA A 101 -0.56 7.33 1.20
CA ALA A 101 0.10 8.61 1.32
C ALA A 101 0.94 8.90 0.07
N TYR A 102 1.04 10.17 -0.29
CA TYR A 102 2.00 10.63 -1.28
C TYR A 102 2.78 11.85 -0.77
N LEU A 103 4.01 11.98 -1.27
CA LEU A 103 4.87 13.14 -1.05
C LEU A 103 5.46 13.60 -2.38
N ILE A 104 5.65 14.91 -2.52
CA ILE A 104 6.21 15.53 -3.72
C ILE A 104 7.57 16.15 -3.38
N LYS A 105 8.61 15.81 -4.15
CA LYS A 105 9.96 16.36 -4.00
C LYS A 105 10.47 16.90 -5.33
N LYS A 106 11.29 17.96 -5.25
CA LYS A 106 12.11 18.42 -6.38
C LYS A 106 13.53 17.88 -6.21
N ILE A 107 14.04 17.17 -7.22
CA ILE A 107 15.37 16.56 -7.20
C ILE A 107 15.99 16.79 -8.59
N GLY A 108 17.17 17.41 -8.66
CA GLY A 108 17.85 17.67 -9.94
C GLY A 108 17.01 18.47 -10.95
N GLY A 109 16.21 19.44 -10.49
CA GLY A 109 15.33 20.25 -11.34
C GLY A 109 14.04 19.54 -11.80
N GLN A 110 13.87 18.26 -11.48
CA GLN A 110 12.68 17.47 -11.82
C GLN A 110 11.77 17.33 -10.61
N THR A 111 10.46 17.14 -10.86
CA THR A 111 9.47 16.92 -9.79
C THR A 111 9.06 15.46 -9.75
N TYR A 112 9.15 14.87 -8.57
CA TYR A 112 8.82 13.47 -8.30
C TYR A 112 7.72 13.37 -7.26
N LEU A 113 6.86 12.38 -7.41
CA LEU A 113 5.85 11.96 -6.47
C LEU A 113 6.18 10.56 -6.00
N PHE A 114 6.27 10.37 -4.69
CA PHE A 114 6.45 9.06 -4.08
C PHE A 114 5.10 8.67 -3.50
N LEU A 115 4.54 7.59 -4.02
CA LEU A 115 3.21 7.09 -3.68
C LEU A 115 3.34 5.76 -2.96
N GLU A 116 2.81 5.66 -1.74
CA GLU A 116 2.68 4.37 -1.06
C GLU A 116 1.86 3.40 -1.91
N TRP A 117 2.41 2.21 -2.15
CA TRP A 117 1.74 1.15 -2.88
C TRP A 117 1.04 0.21 -1.90
N LYS A 118 -0.24 0.49 -1.65
CA LYS A 118 -1.09 -0.33 -0.78
C LYS A 118 -1.87 -1.37 -1.59
N SER A 119 -1.20 -2.47 -1.93
CA SER A 119 -1.76 -3.61 -2.68
C SER A 119 -2.32 -4.70 -1.77
N GLY A 120 -2.52 -5.92 -2.31
CA GLY A 120 -2.73 -7.14 -1.52
C GLY A 120 -1.59 -7.43 -0.53
N ASP A 121 -0.35 -7.02 -0.81
CA ASP A 121 0.76 -7.17 0.14
C ASP A 121 0.52 -6.37 1.41
N TYR A 122 -0.01 -5.16 1.26
CA TYR A 122 -0.45 -4.36 2.40
C TYR A 122 -1.73 -4.93 3.03
N THR A 123 -2.80 -5.03 2.24
CA THR A 123 -4.13 -5.31 2.78
C THR A 123 -4.32 -6.73 3.30
N ILE A 124 -3.69 -7.73 2.68
CA ILE A 124 -3.88 -9.16 3.01
C ILE A 124 -2.65 -9.70 3.73
N ARG A 125 -1.44 -9.39 3.24
CA ARG A 125 -0.19 -9.91 3.83
C ARG A 125 0.39 -9.03 4.93
N HIS A 126 -0.24 -7.89 5.24
CA HIS A 126 0.15 -7.00 6.34
C HIS A 126 1.59 -6.49 6.22
N MET A 127 2.09 -6.39 4.99
CA MET A 127 3.42 -5.85 4.72
C MET A 127 3.39 -4.33 4.75
N LYS A 128 4.53 -3.74 5.12
CA LYS A 128 4.72 -2.30 4.97
C LYS A 128 4.65 -1.91 3.49
N PRO A 129 3.91 -0.84 3.11
CA PRO A 129 3.92 -0.35 1.75
C PRO A 129 5.31 0.15 1.33
N GLU A 130 5.71 -0.21 0.13
CA GLU A 130 6.82 0.43 -0.59
C GLU A 130 6.28 1.55 -1.49
N TYR A 131 7.14 2.22 -2.24
CA TYR A 131 6.79 3.44 -2.95
C TYR A 131 6.99 3.31 -4.46
N TYR A 132 5.93 3.60 -5.21
CA TYR A 132 6.11 4.01 -6.60
C TYR A 132 6.73 5.40 -6.63
N VAL A 133 7.79 5.56 -7.42
CA VAL A 133 8.33 6.86 -7.77
C VAL A 133 7.79 7.25 -9.14
N LEU A 134 7.05 8.34 -9.19
CA LEU A 134 6.51 8.91 -10.41
C LEU A 134 7.15 10.25 -10.71
N LYS A 135 7.53 10.48 -11.96
CA LYS A 135 8.02 11.78 -12.45
C LYS A 135 6.86 12.56 -13.08
N LYS A 136 6.79 13.86 -12.79
CA LYS A 136 5.82 14.75 -13.44
C LYS A 136 6.13 14.87 -14.92
N LYS A 137 5.10 14.78 -15.78
CA LYS A 137 5.23 15.01 -17.23
C LYS A 137 5.40 16.49 -17.56
#